data_AF-A0A0A3Z136-F1
#
_entry.id   AF-A0A0A3Z136-F1
#
_cell.length_a   1.000
_cell.length_b   1.000
_cell.length_c   1.000
_cell.angle_alpha   90.00
_cell.angle_beta   90.00
_cell.angle_gamma   90.00
#
_symmetry.space_group_name_H-M   'P 1'
#
loop_
_entity.id
_entity.type
_entity.pdbx_description
1 polymer ?
#
loop_
_entity_poly.entity_id
_entity_poly.type
_entity_poly.pdbx_seq_one_letter_code
_entity_poly.pdbx_strand_id
1 'polypeptide(L)' 'MNIVPVDRALSIYGVLADRSETKGARECLSKHLMKLYIGGEQDQHRLTVHGLSYLRDLDRAIDSSN' A
#
# COMPACT_ATOMS: atom_id res chain seq x y z
N MET A 1 7.32 9.83 11.05
CA MET A 1 5.92 9.60 11.44
C MET A 1 5.49 8.27 10.85
N ASN A 2 5.13 7.30 11.70
CA ASN A 2 4.69 5.99 11.25
C ASN A 2 3.28 6.17 10.66
N ILE A 3 3.17 6.10 9.34
CA ILE A 3 1.93 6.40 8.63
C ILE A 3 0.99 5.21 8.88
N VAL A 4 0.15 5.31 9.92
CA VAL A 4 -0.89 4.32 10.32
C VAL A 4 -1.60 3.63 9.13
N PRO A 5 -1.98 4.32 8.03
CA PRO A 5 -2.60 3.66 6.87
C PRO A 5 -1.66 2.74 6.06
N VAL A 6 -0.34 2.93 6.07
CA VAL A 6 0.61 2.03 5.39
C VAL A 6 0.58 0.66 6.06
N ASP A 7 0.76 0.63 7.37
CA ASP A 7 0.79 -0.60 8.17
C ASP A 7 -0.57 -1.31 8.13
N ARG A 8 -1.67 -0.53 8.22
CA ARG A 8 -3.03 -1.04 8.09
C ARG A 8 -3.29 -1.67 6.72
N ALA A 9 -2.91 -0.99 5.63
CA ALA A 9 -3.10 -1.51 4.28
C ALA A 9 -2.26 -2.77 4.03
N LEU A 10 -1.02 -2.81 4.51
CA LEU A 10 -0.15 -4.00 4.42
C LEU A 10 -0.72 -5.18 5.20
N SER A 11 -1.18 -4.96 6.43
CA SER A 11 -1.78 -6.02 7.26
C SER A 11 -3.02 -6.60 6.59
N ILE A 12 -3.94 -5.76 6.10
CA ILE A 12 -5.15 -6.21 5.39
C ILE A 12 -4.76 -6.94 4.10
N TYR A 13 -3.85 -6.38 3.31
CA TYR A 13 -3.45 -6.98 2.05
C TYR A 13 -2.72 -8.31 2.24
N GLY A 14 -1.85 -8.43 3.25
CA GLY A 14 -1.17 -9.68 3.59
C GLY A 14 -2.15 -10.80 3.92
N VAL A 15 -3.23 -10.49 4.66
CA VAL A 15 -4.30 -11.45 4.94
C VAL A 15 -5.10 -11.80 3.69
N LEU A 16 -5.45 -10.81 2.85
CA LEU A 16 -6.25 -11.05 1.65
C LEU A 16 -5.50 -11.80 0.55
N ALA A 17 -4.22 -11.51 0.40
CA ALA A 17 -3.41 -12.02 -0.68
C ALA A 17 -2.77 -13.38 -0.32
N ASP A 18 -2.76 -13.77 0.96
CA ASP A 18 -2.06 -14.94 1.51
C ASP A 18 -0.56 -14.98 1.14
N ARG A 19 0.04 -13.78 0.93
CA ARG A 19 1.44 -13.62 0.51
C ARG A 19 2.17 -12.84 1.58
N SER A 20 3.35 -13.34 1.96
CA SER A 20 4.25 -12.58 2.81
C SER A 20 4.60 -11.26 2.14
N GLU A 21 4.64 -10.17 2.91
CA GLU A 21 4.91 -8.82 2.40
C GLU A 21 6.03 -8.82 1.35
N THR A 22 5.67 -8.46 0.11
CA THR A 22 6.63 -8.46 -1.00
C THR A 22 7.74 -7.47 -0.68
N LYS A 23 9.00 -7.91 -0.78
CA LYS A 23 10.18 -7.12 -0.38
C LYS A 23 10.17 -5.76 -1.10
N GLY A 24 10.04 -4.66 -0.35
CA GLY A 24 9.95 -3.30 -0.90
C GLY A 24 8.53 -2.75 -1.12
N ALA A 25 7.48 -3.56 -0.99
CA ALA A 25 6.08 -3.12 -1.10
C ALA A 25 5.75 -2.03 -0.09
N ARG A 26 6.25 -2.17 1.15
CA ARG A 26 6.09 -1.16 2.21
C ARG A 26 6.66 0.20 1.83
N GLU A 27 7.86 0.22 1.23
CA GLU A 27 8.50 1.48 0.87
C GLU A 27 7.78 2.16 -0.31
N CYS A 28 7.41 1.37 -1.32
CA CYS A 28 6.60 1.84 -2.45
C CYS A 28 5.25 2.39 -1.99
N LEU A 29 4.56 1.66 -1.11
CA LEU A 29 3.29 2.08 -0.52
C LEU A 29 3.43 3.37 0.30
N SER A 30 4.47 3.45 1.15
CA SER A 30 4.75 4.65 1.94
C SER A 30 4.96 5.88 1.06
N LYS A 31 5.76 5.76 0.00
CA LYS A 31 5.96 6.84 -0.98
C LYS A 31 4.66 7.23 -1.69
N HIS A 32 3.82 6.26 -2.03
CA HIS A 32 2.54 6.51 -2.68
C HIS A 32 1.58 7.27 -1.76
N LEU A 33 1.38 6.80 -0.52
CA LEU A 33 0.50 7.46 0.44
C LEU A 33 1.03 8.83 0.86
N MET A 34 2.35 9.02 0.95
CA MET A 34 2.93 10.32 1.24
C MET A 34 2.66 11.35 0.13
N LYS A 35 2.64 10.94 -1.14
CA LYS A 35 2.23 11.83 -2.25
C LYS A 35 0.77 12.27 -2.12
N LEU A 36 -0.13 11.35 -1.79
CA LEU A 36 -1.54 11.66 -1.56
C LEU A 36 -1.72 12.61 -0.37
N TYR A 37 -0.99 12.35 0.72
CA TYR A 37 -1.00 13.18 1.91
C TYR A 37 -0.54 14.62 1.62
N ILE A 38 0.57 14.78 0.89
CA ILE A 38 1.06 16.10 0.46
C ILE A 38 0.07 16.76 -0.52
N GLY A 39 -0.66 15.97 -1.31
CA GLY A 39 -1.72 16.42 -2.21
C GLY A 39 -3.01 16.88 -1.51
N GLY A 40 -3.07 16.79 -0.18
CA GLY A 40 -4.23 17.22 0.62
C GLY A 40 -5.17 16.09 1.05
N GLU A 41 -4.90 14.83 0.66
CA GLU A 41 -5.65 13.68 1.16
C GLU A 41 -5.14 13.27 2.54
N GLN A 42 -5.84 13.70 3.59
CA GLN A 42 -5.50 13.31 4.97
C GLN A 42 -6.46 12.26 5.55
N ASP A 43 -7.51 11.90 4.82
CA ASP A 43 -8.46 10.90 5.28
C ASP A 43 -7.81 9.50 5.34
N GLN A 44 -7.77 8.94 6.55
CA GLN A 44 -7.10 7.67 6.79
C GLN A 44 -7.76 6.49 6.06
N HIS A 45 -9.08 6.52 5.89
CA HIS A 45 -9.81 5.47 5.19
C HIS A 45 -9.52 5.52 3.70
N ARG A 46 -9.57 6.71 3.10
CA ARG A 46 -9.22 6.94 1.69
C ARG A 46 -7.77 6.56 1.41
N LEU A 47 -6.83 6.98 2.26
CA LEU A 47 -5.43 6.57 2.15
C LEU A 47 -5.27 5.05 2.23
N THR A 48 -6.01 4.37 3.12
CA THR A 48 -5.97 2.90 3.20
C THR A 48 -6.52 2.25 1.93
N VAL A 49 -7.64 2.75 1.39
CA VAL A 49 -8.24 2.23 0.13
C VAL A 49 -7.29 2.44 -1.05
N HIS A 50 -6.70 3.63 -1.18
CA HIS A 50 -5.67 3.90 -2.18
C HIS A 50 -4.47 2.97 -2.01
N GLY A 51 -4.06 2.70 -0.77
CA GLY A 51 -2.99 1.77 -0.45
C GLY A 51 -3.28 0.33 -0.88
N LEU A 52 -4.48 -0.18 -0.60
CA LEU A 52 -4.91 -1.52 -1.01
C LEU A 52 -4.94 -1.66 -2.54
N SER A 53 -5.47 -0.66 -3.25
CA SER A 53 -5.48 -0.65 -4.71
C SER A 53 -4.06 -0.65 -5.27
N TYR A 54 -3.17 0.16 -4.70
CA TYR A 54 -1.77 0.24 -5.11
C TYR A 54 -1.01 -1.08 -4.89
N LEU A 55 -1.23 -1.74 -3.74
CA LEU A 55 -0.61 -3.03 -3.44
C LEU A 55 -1.04 -4.12 -4.43
N ARG A 56 -2.33 -4.14 -4.83
CA ARG A 56 -2.83 -5.06 -5.85
C ARG A 56 -2.18 -4.83 -7.21
N ASP A 57 -2.03 -3.58 -7.63
CA ASP A 57 -1.38 -3.23 -8.90
C ASP A 57 0.13 -3.56 -8.88
N LEU A 58 0.80 -3.28 -7.75
CA LEU A 58 2.21 -3.63 -7.55
C LEU A 58 2.43 -5.13 -7.66
N ASP A 59 1.60 -5.90 -6.99
CA ASP A 59 1.64 -7.36 -7.02
C ASP A 59 1.42 -7.92 -8.42
N ARG A 60 0.42 -7.41 -9.15
CA ARG A 60 0.14 -7.79 -10.54
C ARG A 60 1.29 -7.43 -11.49
N ALA A 61 1.97 -6.31 -11.25
CA ALA A 61 3.14 -5.91 -12.03
C ALA A 61 4.35 -6.83 -11.78
N ILE A 62 4.51 -7.33 -10.55
CA ILE A 62 5.56 -8.30 -10.19
C ILE A 62 5.26 -9.65 -10.83
N ASP A 63 4.01 -10.11 -10.76
CA ASP A 63 3.55 -11.37 -11.34
C ASP A 63 3.67 -11.40 -12.87
N SER A 64 3.34 -10.29 -13.55
CA SER A 64 3.49 -10.17 -15.02
C SER A 64 4.95 -10.12 -15.50
N SER A 65 5.91 -9.93 -14.61
CA SER A 65 7.34 -9.86 -14.96
C SER A 65 8.07 -11.20 -14.80
N ASN A 66 7.38 -12.26 -14.39
CA ASN A 66 7.93 -13.61 -14.22
C ASN A 66 7.38 -14.57 -15.30
#